data_AF-A0A3C0ILR6-F1
#
_entry.id   AF-A0A3C0ILR6-F1
#
_cell.length_a   1.000
_cell.length_b   1.000
_cell.length_c   1.000
_cell.angle_alpha   90.00
_cell.angle_beta   90.00
_cell.angle_gamma   90.00
#
_symmetry.space_group_name_H-M   'P 1'
#
loop_
_entity.id
_entity.type
_entity.pdbx_description
1 polymer ?
#
loop_
_entity_poly.entity_id
_entity_poly.type
_entity_poly.pdbx_seq_one_letter_code
_entity_poly.pdbx_strand_id
1 'polypeptide(L)' 'EINKDELGPLQIGRNITEYKWDGTDMYGQKLANGVYLYRVITNLNGKALDKLPSFDGAGGTVNTDQYFNNGYGKMYLMR' A
#
# COMPACT_ATOMS: atom_id res chain seq x y z
N GLU A 1 3.02 11.24 3.75
CA GLU A 1 1.99 10.89 2.76
C GLU A 1 2.71 10.60 1.45
N ILE A 2 2.29 9.56 0.74
CA ILE A 2 2.94 9.13 -0.51
C ILE A 2 1.90 9.32 -1.62
N ASN A 3 2.30 9.97 -2.70
CA ASN A 3 1.45 10.30 -3.83
C ASN A 3 1.59 9.28 -4.96
N LYS A 4 0.61 9.29 -5.87
CA LYS A 4 0.57 8.40 -7.03
C LYS A 4 1.87 8.44 -7.86
N ASP A 5 2.48 9.61 -7.96
CA ASP A 5 3.69 9.83 -8.76
C ASP A 5 4.91 9.07 -8.20
N GLU A 6 4.88 8.74 -6.90
CA GLU A 6 5.93 7.97 -6.22
C GLU A 6 5.74 6.45 -6.38
N LEU A 7 4.57 5.99 -6.84
CA LEU A 7 4.26 4.56 -6.98
C LEU A 7 4.92 3.89 -8.18
N GLY A 8 5.41 4.69 -9.14
CA GLY A 8 5.89 4.21 -10.43
C GLY A 8 4.76 3.89 -11.42
N PRO A 9 5.07 3.23 -12.55
CA PRO A 9 4.08 2.88 -13.56
C PRO A 9 3.04 1.89 -13.02
N LEU A 10 1.79 2.34 -12.86
CA LEU A 10 0.67 1.47 -12.52
C LEU A 10 0.24 0.68 -13.77
N GLN A 11 0.33 -0.64 -13.70
CA GLN A 11 -0.11 -1.52 -14.78
C GLN A 11 -1.53 -2.02 -14.54
N ILE A 12 -2.35 -2.04 -15.61
CA ILE A 12 -3.69 -2.61 -15.56
C ILE A 12 -3.56 -4.14 -15.38
N GLY A 13 -4.14 -4.67 -14.32
CA GLY A 13 -4.02 -6.07 -13.91
C GLY A 13 -3.29 -6.20 -12.57
N ARG A 14 -2.12 -6.84 -12.57
CA ARG A 14 -1.33 -7.07 -11.35
C ARG A 14 -0.59 -5.79 -10.95
N ASN A 15 -1.26 -4.94 -10.17
CA ASN A 15 -0.71 -3.70 -9.64
C ASN A 15 0.36 -4.00 -8.56
N ILE A 16 1.61 -4.11 -8.99
CA ILE A 16 2.79 -4.14 -8.10
C ILE A 16 3.46 -2.77 -8.23
N THR A 17 3.48 -1.99 -7.15
CA THR A 17 4.19 -0.71 -7.12
C THR A 17 5.69 -0.95 -6.98
N GLU A 18 6.51 -0.13 -7.63
CA GLU A 18 7.96 -0.17 -7.43
C GLU A 18 8.37 0.53 -6.12
N TYR A 19 7.46 1.34 -5.57
CA TYR A 19 7.65 2.04 -4.33
C TYR A 19 7.92 1.09 -3.16
N LYS A 20 8.97 1.40 -2.40
CA LYS A 20 9.30 0.77 -1.12
C LYS A 20 9.56 1.88 -0.12
N TRP A 21 8.85 1.83 1.00
CA TRP A 21 9.16 2.74 2.09
C TRP A 21 10.48 2.35 2.73
N ASP A 22 11.39 3.31 2.85
CA ASP A 22 12.75 3.15 3.38
C ASP A 22 12.85 3.44 4.90
N GLY A 23 11.72 3.77 5.52
CA GLY A 23 11.65 4.10 6.94
C GLY A 23 12.08 5.53 7.27
N THR A 24 11.99 6.46 6.31
CA THR A 24 12.10 7.90 6.59
C THR A 24 10.73 8.57 6.69
N ASP A 25 10.67 9.63 7.48
CA ASP A 25 9.52 10.54 7.49
C ASP A 25 9.55 11.53 6.31
N MET A 26 8.59 12.45 6.30
CA MET A 26 8.40 13.46 5.25
C MET A 26 9.50 14.54 5.23
N TYR A 27 10.35 14.56 6.25
CA TYR A 27 11.46 15.50 6.42
C TYR A 27 12.82 14.81 6.25
N GLY A 28 12.83 13.54 5.81
CA GLY A 28 14.04 12.75 5.59
C GLY A 28 14.67 12.20 6.87
N GLN A 29 13.99 12.30 8.01
CA GLN A 29 14.48 11.74 9.26
C GLN A 29 14.18 10.23 9.32
N LYS A 30 15.19 9.47 9.73
CA LYS A 30 15.04 8.03 9.93
C LYS A 30 14.18 7.75 11.15
N LEU A 31 13.16 6.94 10.97
CA LEU A 31 12.28 6.50 12.05
C LEU A 31 12.89 5.31 12.81
N ALA A 32 12.43 5.10 14.04
CA ALA A 32 12.87 4.02 14.92
C ALA A 32 12.31 2.65 14.49
N ASN A 33 12.85 1.57 15.04
CA ASN A 33 12.24 0.25 14.87
C ASN A 33 10.88 0.22 15.56
N GLY A 34 9.86 -0.30 14.88
CA GLY A 34 8.49 -0.19 15.38
C GLY A 34 7.43 -0.65 14.40
N VAL A 35 6.19 -0.72 14.91
CA VAL A 35 5.00 -0.99 14.10
C VAL A 35 4.45 0.34 13.59
N TYR A 36 4.25 0.41 12.28
CA TYR A 36 3.68 1.54 11.56
C TYR A 36 2.36 1.14 10.94
N LEU A 37 1.40 2.07 10.94
CA LEU A 37 0.12 1.89 10.27
C LEU A 37 0.17 2.56 8.91
N TYR A 38 -0.39 1.90 7.90
CA TYR A 38 -0.56 2.48 6.57
C TYR A 38 -2.01 2.33 6.11
N ARG A 39 -2.45 3.28 5.28
CA ARG A 39 -3.76 3.26 4.63
C ARG A 39 -3.58 3.65 3.17
N VAL A 40 -4.27 2.94 2.30
CA VAL A 40 -4.33 3.26 0.87
C VAL A 40 -5.69 3.90 0.59
N ILE A 41 -5.70 5.05 -0.08
CA ILE A 41 -6.92 5.76 -0.47
C ILE A 41 -6.92 5.81 -1.99
N THR A 42 -7.94 5.22 -2.60
CA THR A 42 -8.08 5.21 -4.07
C THR A 42 -9.40 5.86 -4.46
N ASN A 43 -9.30 6.88 -5.30
CA ASN A 43 -10.45 7.54 -5.91
C ASN A 43 -10.27 7.55 -7.43
N LEU A 44 -11.35 7.27 -8.15
CA LEU A 44 -11.39 7.38 -9.61
C LEU A 44 -12.41 8.45 -9.98
N ASN A 45 -11.96 9.56 -10.57
CA ASN A 45 -12.79 10.69 -11.00
C ASN A 45 -13.76 11.19 -9.89
N GLY A 46 -13.26 11.29 -8.66
CA GLY A 46 -14.04 11.76 -7.51
C GLY A 46 -15.02 10.73 -6.93
N LYS A 47 -15.05 9.50 -7.46
CA LYS A 47 -15.82 8.39 -6.88
C LYS A 47 -14.88 7.45 -6.12
N ALA A 48 -15.30 7.04 -4.93
CA ALA A 48 -14.63 5.98 -4.20
C ALA A 48 -14.68 4.69 -5.03
N LEU A 49 -13.57 3.96 -5.07
CA LEU A 49 -13.53 2.63 -5.66
C LEU A 49 -13.94 1.61 -4.60
N ASP A 50 -14.82 0.69 -4.98
CA ASP A 50 -15.09 -0.49 -4.17
C ASP A 50 -13.82 -1.35 -4.09
N LYS A 51 -13.73 -2.12 -3.00
CA LYS A 51 -12.61 -3.02 -2.78
C LYS A 51 -12.57 -4.07 -3.90
N LEU A 52 -11.55 -3.98 -4.74
CA LEU A 52 -11.31 -4.95 -5.81
C LEU A 52 -10.73 -6.25 -5.21
N PRO A 53 -11.09 -7.42 -5.76
CA PRO A 53 -10.44 -8.68 -5.39
C PRO A 53 -8.94 -8.60 -5.66
N SER A 54 -8.15 -9.08 -4.70
CA SER A 54 -6.69 -9.19 -4.83
C SER A 54 -6.35 -10.50 -5.54
N PHE A 55 -5.37 -10.48 -6.45
CA PHE A 55 -4.93 -11.66 -7.19
C PHE A 55 -3.46 -11.99 -6.92
N ASP A 56 -3.13 -13.27 -6.80
CA ASP A 56 -1.74 -13.73 -6.72
C ASP A 56 -1.04 -13.69 -8.09
N GLY A 57 0.22 -14.15 -8.13
CA GLY A 57 1.00 -14.22 -9.37
C GLY A 57 0.54 -15.27 -10.38
N ALA A 58 -0.34 -16.18 -9.99
CA ALA A 58 -0.93 -17.20 -10.85
C ALA A 58 -2.37 -16.84 -11.30
N GLY A 59 -2.90 -15.68 -10.88
CA GLY A 59 -4.26 -15.24 -11.19
C GLY A 59 -5.33 -15.78 -10.25
N GLY A 60 -4.95 -16.44 -9.15
CA GLY A 60 -5.86 -16.88 -8.11
C GLY A 60 -6.29 -15.74 -7.21
N THR A 61 -7.55 -15.73 -6.75
CA THR A 61 -8.04 -14.74 -5.80
C THR A 61 -7.43 -14.97 -4.42
N VAL A 62 -6.80 -13.95 -3.85
CA VAL A 62 -6.20 -13.95 -2.52
C VAL A 62 -7.05 -13.13 -1.56
N ASN A 63 -7.38 -13.71 -0.42
CA ASN A 63 -7.99 -12.97 0.66
C ASN A 63 -6.93 -12.14 1.42
N THR A 64 -6.77 -10.89 1.00
CA THR A 64 -5.89 -9.91 1.66
C THR A 64 -6.52 -9.27 2.90
N ASP A 65 -7.80 -9.49 3.14
CA ASP A 65 -8.60 -8.75 4.12
C ASP A 65 -8.14 -9.00 5.55
N GLN A 66 -7.64 -10.21 5.80
CA GLN A 66 -7.03 -10.61 7.07
C GLN A 66 -5.86 -9.71 7.51
N TYR A 67 -5.21 -9.00 6.58
CA TYR A 67 -4.07 -8.12 6.88
C TYR A 67 -4.50 -6.68 7.20
N PHE A 68 -5.79 -6.35 7.03
CA PHE A 68 -6.33 -5.01 7.26
C PHE A 68 -7.31 -5.03 8.43
N ASN A 69 -7.20 -4.06 9.32
CA ASN A 69 -8.17 -3.82 10.38
C ASN A 69 -8.71 -2.39 10.22
N ASN A 70 -10.02 -2.26 9.98
CA ASN A 70 -10.69 -0.97 9.76
C ASN A 70 -10.02 -0.10 8.67
N GLY A 71 -9.54 -0.74 7.59
CA GLY A 71 -8.86 -0.06 6.47
C GLY A 71 -7.39 0.28 6.69
N TYR A 72 -6.82 -0.08 7.84
CA TYR A 72 -5.40 0.10 8.14
C TYR A 72 -4.64 -1.23 8.06
N GLY A 73 -3.53 -1.22 7.35
CA GLY A 73 -2.53 -2.28 7.38
C GLY A 73 -1.45 -1.96 8.42
N LYS A 74 -0.73 -2.99 8.86
CA LYS A 74 0.43 -2.86 9.75
C LYS A 74 1.70 -3.23 8.98
N MET A 75 2.74 -2.43 9.16
CA MET A 75 4.08 -2.71 8.67
C MET A 75 5.04 -2.65 9.85
N TYR A 76 6.02 -3.55 9.90
CA TYR A 76 7.05 -3.52 10.92
C TYR A 76 8.38 -3.10 10.31
N LEU A 77 9.01 -2.08 10.89
CA LEU A 77 10.35 -1.64 10.51
C LEU A 77 11.36 -2.30 11.44
N MET A 78 12.12 -3.26 10.89
CA MET A 78 13.32 -3.84 11.50
C MET A 78 14.56 -3.29 10.81
N ARG A 79 15.61 -3.03 11.59
CA ARG A 79 16.96 -2.75 11.11
C ARG A 79 17.94 -3.67 11.82
#